data_AF-A0A1S2IWH7-F1
#
_entry.id   AF-A0A1S2IWH7-F1
#
_cell.length_a   1.000
_cell.length_b   1.000
_cell.length_c   1.000
_cell.angle_alpha   90.00
_cell.angle_beta   90.00
_cell.angle_gamma   90.00
#
_symmetry.space_group_name_H-M   'P 1'
#
loop_
_entity.id
_entity.type
_entity.pdbx_description
1 polymer ?
#
loop_
_entity_poly.entity_id
_entity_poly.type
_entity_poly.pdbx_seq_one_letter_code
_entity_poly.pdbx_strand_id
1 'polypeptide(L)'
;MTTVRGLIRSTATITADGHADDQSTARERAVAGLDLTTHELVQANTLTAKASGDITIRAVARSRDVRPLEATGTNYPAAMTVCRQSIPDGWISLHVLVDE
;
A
#
# COMPACT_ATOMS: atom_id res chain seq x y z
N MET A 1 29.77 15.09 -8.21
CA MET A 1 28.82 13.99 -8.49
C MET A 1 28.00 13.80 -7.23
N THR A 2 26.70 13.60 -7.34
CA THR A 2 25.78 13.50 -6.20
C THR A 2 24.96 12.23 -6.32
N THR A 3 24.80 11.52 -5.21
CA THR A 3 24.01 10.30 -5.13
C THR A 3 22.81 10.53 -4.22
N VAL A 4 21.65 10.04 -4.66
CA VAL A 4 20.40 10.06 -3.90
C VAL A 4 20.02 8.61 -3.61
N ARG A 5 19.76 8.30 -2.36
CA ARG A 5 19.33 6.98 -1.88
C ARG A 5 17.98 7.07 -1.20
N GLY A 6 17.19 6.02 -1.23
CA GLY A 6 15.88 6.03 -0.59
C GLY A 6 15.20 4.68 -0.60
N LEU A 7 13.92 4.72 -0.23
CA LEU A 7 13.04 3.56 -0.29
C LEU A 7 11.80 3.90 -1.10
N ILE A 8 11.34 2.93 -1.88
CA ILE A 8 10.04 2.94 -2.56
C ILE A 8 9.16 1.85 -1.98
N ARG A 9 7.84 2.05 -1.99
CA ARG A 9 6.86 0.99 -1.68
C ARG A 9 5.93 0.73 -2.83
N SER A 10 5.41 -0.50 -2.89
CA SER A 10 4.32 -0.86 -3.79
C SER A 10 3.02 -0.15 -3.40
N THR A 11 2.23 0.23 -4.40
CA THR A 11 0.86 0.73 -4.24
C THR A 11 -0.19 -0.37 -4.44
N ALA A 12 0.23 -1.63 -4.64
CA ALA A 12 -0.68 -2.74 -4.80
C ALA A 12 -1.60 -2.88 -3.58
N THR A 13 -2.87 -3.13 -3.85
CA THR A 13 -3.89 -3.41 -2.84
C THR A 13 -4.63 -4.68 -3.16
N ILE A 14 -5.09 -5.35 -2.11
CA ILE A 14 -6.02 -6.48 -2.19
C ILE A 14 -7.27 -6.14 -1.40
N THR A 15 -8.38 -6.73 -1.80
CA THR A 15 -9.67 -6.54 -1.14
C THR A 15 -10.34 -7.88 -0.87
N ALA A 16 -11.13 -7.92 0.19
CA ALA A 16 -11.96 -9.07 0.51
C ALA A 16 -13.26 -8.61 1.16
N ASP A 17 -14.35 -9.29 0.85
CA ASP A 17 -15.67 -8.99 1.37
C ASP A 17 -16.07 -10.06 2.39
N GLY A 18 -16.65 -9.61 3.49
CA GLY A 18 -17.24 -10.45 4.52
C GLY A 18 -18.71 -10.09 4.68
N HIS A 19 -19.55 -11.11 4.64
CA HIS A 19 -21.00 -10.98 4.78
C HIS A 19 -21.46 -11.73 6.02
N ALA A 20 -22.31 -11.11 6.84
CA ALA A 20 -22.94 -11.71 8.01
C ALA A 20 -24.21 -10.93 8.42
N ASP A 21 -24.92 -11.45 9.43
CA ASP A 21 -26.08 -10.82 10.06
C ASP A 21 -25.71 -9.80 11.16
N ASP A 22 -24.44 -9.70 11.51
CA ASP A 22 -23.88 -8.70 12.42
C ASP A 22 -22.56 -8.10 11.91
N GLN A 23 -22.22 -6.91 12.44
CA GLN A 23 -21.06 -6.16 11.98
C GLN A 23 -19.71 -6.80 12.36
N SER A 24 -19.64 -7.46 13.53
CA SER A 24 -18.38 -8.07 14.01
C SER A 24 -18.02 -9.27 13.14
N THR A 25 -18.97 -10.17 12.92
CA THR A 25 -18.77 -11.36 12.10
C THR A 25 -18.48 -11.00 10.65
N ALA A 26 -19.18 -10.01 10.07
CA ALA A 26 -18.90 -9.53 8.72
C ALA A 26 -17.47 -8.99 8.60
N ARG A 27 -16.99 -8.26 9.63
CA ARG A 27 -15.64 -7.71 9.65
C ARG A 27 -14.58 -8.82 9.76
N GLU A 28 -14.77 -9.77 10.67
CA GLU A 28 -13.86 -10.90 10.85
C GLU A 28 -13.72 -11.71 9.56
N ARG A 29 -14.84 -12.00 8.88
CA ARG A 29 -14.83 -12.70 7.58
C ARG A 29 -14.09 -11.90 6.50
N ALA A 30 -14.33 -10.58 6.42
CA ALA A 30 -13.66 -9.74 5.44
C ALA A 30 -12.15 -9.71 5.67
N VAL A 31 -11.72 -9.60 6.94
CA VAL A 31 -10.29 -9.57 7.30
C VAL A 31 -9.63 -10.94 7.10
N ALA A 32 -10.32 -12.04 7.41
CA ALA A 32 -9.83 -13.40 7.20
C ALA A 32 -9.64 -13.74 5.71
N GLY A 33 -10.32 -13.05 4.80
CA GLY A 33 -10.14 -13.19 3.36
C GLY A 33 -8.89 -12.51 2.79
N LEU A 34 -8.11 -11.79 3.61
CA LEU A 34 -6.91 -11.08 3.18
C LEU A 34 -5.63 -11.85 3.57
N ASP A 35 -4.62 -11.83 2.70
CA ASP A 35 -3.26 -12.23 3.08
C ASP A 35 -2.53 -11.09 3.80
N LEU A 36 -2.67 -11.05 5.13
CA LEU A 36 -2.02 -10.06 5.98
C LEU A 36 -0.55 -10.38 6.31
N THR A 37 0.01 -11.47 5.78
CA THR A 37 1.45 -11.75 5.92
C THR A 37 2.27 -10.88 4.97
N THR A 38 1.76 -10.69 3.75
CA THR A 38 2.39 -9.86 2.70
C THR A 38 1.76 -8.47 2.60
N HIS A 39 0.58 -8.27 3.17
CA HIS A 39 -0.13 -6.99 3.15
C HIS A 39 -0.42 -6.46 4.57
N GLU A 40 -0.69 -5.17 4.65
CA GLU A 40 -1.11 -4.47 5.85
C GLU A 40 -2.57 -4.02 5.69
N LEU A 41 -3.43 -4.37 6.64
CA LEU A 41 -4.83 -3.92 6.64
C LEU A 41 -4.87 -2.39 6.78
N VAL A 42 -5.51 -1.71 5.82
CA VAL A 42 -5.62 -0.25 5.82
C VAL A 42 -7.02 0.18 6.22
N GLN A 43 -8.04 -0.53 5.73
CA GLN A 43 -9.44 -0.16 5.93
C GLN A 43 -10.34 -1.39 6.01
N ALA A 44 -11.45 -1.25 6.72
CA ALA A 44 -12.56 -2.21 6.70
C ALA A 44 -13.86 -1.44 6.87
N ASN A 45 -14.59 -1.29 5.77
CA ASN A 45 -15.73 -0.39 5.63
C ASN A 45 -17.02 -1.18 5.39
N THR A 46 -18.11 -0.76 6.01
CA THR A 46 -19.44 -1.29 5.72
C THR A 46 -19.87 -0.83 4.33
N LEU A 47 -20.12 -1.78 3.42
CA LEU A 47 -20.68 -1.52 2.10
C LEU A 47 -22.21 -1.47 2.13
N THR A 48 -22.82 -2.39 2.87
CA THR A 48 -24.27 -2.49 3.05
C THR A 48 -24.59 -2.91 4.47
N ALA A 49 -25.65 -2.33 5.02
CA ALA A 49 -26.28 -2.76 6.26
C ALA A 49 -27.79 -2.61 6.07
N LYS A 50 -28.50 -3.73 6.01
CA LYS A 50 -29.96 -3.74 5.86
C LYS A 50 -30.63 -3.93 7.22
N ALA A 51 -31.85 -3.42 7.37
CA ALA A 51 -32.68 -3.67 8.54
C ALA A 51 -33.00 -5.17 8.76
N SER A 52 -32.85 -6.00 7.71
CA SER A 52 -32.98 -7.46 7.80
C SER A 52 -31.82 -8.16 8.49
N GLY A 53 -30.76 -7.43 8.86
CA GLY A 53 -29.52 -7.98 9.42
C GLY A 53 -28.41 -8.16 8.39
N ASP A 54 -28.69 -8.18 7.08
CA ASP A 54 -27.66 -8.35 6.06
C ASP A 54 -26.61 -7.22 6.09
N ILE A 55 -25.42 -7.54 6.60
CA ILE A 55 -24.27 -6.64 6.63
C ILE A 55 -23.17 -7.19 5.72
N THR A 56 -22.58 -6.31 4.92
CA THR A 56 -21.39 -6.60 4.12
C THR A 56 -20.33 -5.58 4.43
N ILE A 57 -19.13 -6.06 4.77
CA ILE A 57 -17.94 -5.24 4.99
C ILE A 57 -16.92 -5.59 3.91
N ARG A 58 -16.29 -4.57 3.34
CA ARG A 58 -15.10 -4.72 2.50
C ARG A 58 -13.87 -4.31 3.27
N ALA A 59 -12.94 -5.24 3.40
CA ALA A 59 -11.60 -4.98 3.90
C ALA A 59 -10.65 -4.69 2.73
N VAL A 60 -9.71 -3.77 2.94
CA VAL A 60 -8.69 -3.37 1.97
C VAL A 60 -7.34 -3.44 2.67
N ALA A 61 -6.39 -4.17 2.08
CA ALA A 61 -5.01 -4.23 2.54
C ALA A 61 -4.06 -3.76 1.45
N ARG A 62 -2.95 -3.14 1.85
CA ARG A 62 -1.89 -2.61 0.97
C ARG A 62 -0.65 -3.48 1.10
N SER A 63 0.08 -3.68 0.01
CA SER A 63 1.34 -4.43 0.02
C SER A 63 2.35 -3.83 1.01
N ARG A 64 3.09 -4.70 1.69
CA ARG A 64 4.23 -4.36 2.56
C ARG A 64 5.54 -4.27 1.76
N ASP A 65 5.51 -4.48 0.46
CA ASP A 65 6.73 -4.51 -0.35
C ASP A 65 7.42 -3.16 -0.36
N VAL A 66 8.66 -3.16 0.10
CA VAL A 66 9.57 -2.02 0.10
C VAL A 66 10.85 -2.42 -0.59
N ARG A 67 11.41 -1.52 -1.41
CA ARG A 67 12.66 -1.75 -2.13
C ARG A 67 13.57 -0.53 -2.03
N PRO A 68 14.90 -0.72 -2.03
CA PRO A 68 15.84 0.38 -2.12
C PRO A 68 15.74 1.07 -3.49
N LEU A 69 16.02 2.37 -3.48
CA LEU A 69 16.14 3.23 -4.65
C LEU A 69 17.49 3.94 -4.57
N GLU A 70 18.26 3.92 -5.66
CA GLU A 70 19.51 4.66 -5.76
C GLU A 70 19.62 5.28 -7.15
N ALA A 71 20.02 6.55 -7.19
CA ALA A 71 20.29 7.25 -8.43
C ALA A 71 21.46 8.21 -8.26
N THR A 72 22.32 8.29 -9.27
CA THR A 72 23.49 9.18 -9.28
C THR A 72 23.40 10.14 -10.45
N GLY A 73 23.79 11.39 -10.21
CA GLY A 73 23.82 12.45 -11.22
C GLY A 73 25.02 13.38 -11.05
N THR A 74 25.24 14.24 -12.05
CA THR A 74 26.33 15.22 -12.03
C THR A 74 26.19 16.23 -10.87
N ASN A 75 24.95 16.55 -10.52
CA ASN A 75 24.53 17.36 -9.37
C ASN A 75 23.19 16.84 -8.80
N TYR A 76 22.73 17.43 -7.69
CA TYR A 76 21.47 17.03 -7.04
C TYR A 76 20.23 17.06 -7.96
N PRO A 77 19.95 18.13 -8.74
CA PRO A 77 18.82 18.14 -9.67
C PRO A 77 18.86 17.01 -10.72
N ALA A 78 20.05 16.71 -11.26
CA ALA A 78 20.23 15.61 -12.20
C ALA A 78 19.98 14.25 -11.52
N ALA A 79 20.54 14.03 -10.33
CA ALA A 79 20.34 12.81 -9.57
C ALA A 79 18.86 12.60 -9.21
N MET A 80 18.15 13.66 -8.83
CA MET A 80 16.72 13.60 -8.50
C MET A 80 15.84 13.30 -9.73
N THR A 81 16.22 13.81 -10.90
CA THR A 81 15.52 13.48 -12.16
C THR A 81 15.63 11.99 -12.46
N VAL A 82 16.85 11.44 -12.41
CA VAL A 82 17.10 9.99 -12.60
C VAL A 82 16.35 9.18 -11.54
N CYS A 83 16.41 9.60 -10.28
CA CYS A 83 15.72 8.97 -9.15
C CYS A 83 14.22 8.83 -9.43
N ARG A 84 13.55 9.90 -9.86
CA ARG A 84 12.11 9.87 -10.17
C ARG A 84 11.78 8.98 -11.36
N GLN A 85 12.60 9.02 -12.41
CA GLN A 85 12.43 8.19 -13.60
C GLN A 85 12.65 6.70 -13.34
N SER A 86 13.40 6.35 -12.30
CA SER A 86 13.68 4.97 -11.93
C SER A 86 12.60 4.30 -11.07
N ILE A 87 11.59 5.05 -10.62
CA ILE A 87 10.47 4.49 -9.84
C ILE A 87 9.54 3.73 -10.80
N PRO A 88 9.33 2.41 -10.61
CA PRO A 88 8.44 1.64 -11.48
C PRO A 88 6.97 2.04 -11.32
N ASP A 89 6.16 1.78 -12.34
CA ASP A 89 4.71 1.91 -12.25
C ASP A 89 4.15 1.06 -11.09
N GLY A 90 3.19 1.61 -10.35
CA GLY A 90 2.63 0.96 -9.16
C GLY A 90 3.54 1.03 -7.94
N TRP A 91 4.56 1.91 -7.95
CA TRP A 91 5.41 2.21 -6.79
C TRP A 91 5.42 3.70 -6.50
N ILE A 92 5.67 4.03 -5.23
CA ILE A 92 5.85 5.43 -4.79
C ILE A 92 7.08 5.56 -3.90
N SER A 93 7.72 6.72 -3.96
CA SER A 93 8.80 7.07 -3.03
C SER A 93 8.24 7.27 -1.62
N LEU A 94 8.93 6.70 -0.63
CA LEU A 94 8.68 6.94 0.78
C LEU A 94 9.52 8.10 1.29
N HIS A 95 10.83 8.03 1.03
CA HIS A 95 11.78 9.07 1.36
C HIS A 95 13.02 8.93 0.47
N VAL A 96 13.78 10.02 0.39
CA VAL A 96 15.09 10.08 -0.25
C VAL A 96 16.03 10.86 0.66
N LEU A 97 17.29 10.46 0.64
CA LEU A 97 18.44 11.01 1.35
C LEU A 97 19.47 11.38 0.31
N VAL A 98 20.19 12.47 0.55
CA VAL A 98 21.31 12.91 -0.29
C VAL A 98 22.59 12.52 0.42
N ASP A 99 23.43 11.74 -0.26
CA ASP A 99 24.79 11.50 0.20
C ASP A 99 25.67 12.63 -0.34
N GLU A 100 26.23 13.43 0.58
CA GLU A 100 27.21 14.51 0.30
C GLU A 100 28.64 13.97 0.23
#